data_AF-A0A7U4RQG5-F1
#
_entry.id   AF-A0A7U4RQG5-F1
#
_cell.length_a   1.000
_cell.length_b   1.000
_cell.length_c   1.000
_cell.angle_alpha   90.00
_cell.angle_beta   90.00
_cell.angle_gamma   90.00
#
_symmetry.space_group_name_H-M   'P 1'
#
loop_
_entity.id
_entity.type
_entity.pdbx_description
1 polymer ?
#
loop_
_entity_poly.entity_id
_entity_poly.type
_entity_poly.pdbx_seq_one_letter_code
_entity_poly.pdbx_strand_id
1 'polypeptide(L)'
;MKMYIYNSEIGRFEIRQIEHKRYDLWINEEMLGSYESAERAAEDVANFNTDYIEWDKLKNELENVPTDLSQWAEIKEESPQL
;
A
#
# COMPACT_ATOMS: atom_id res chain seq x y z
N MET A 1 1.67 2.74 15.55
CA MET A 1 1.04 3.20 14.29
C MET A 1 0.67 1.99 13.46
N LYS A 2 -0.23 2.10 12.48
CA LYS A 2 -0.54 0.97 11.57
C LYS A 2 0.29 1.05 10.30
N MET A 3 0.75 -0.11 9.86
CA MET A 3 1.44 -0.26 8.58
C MET A 3 0.88 -1.48 7.87
N TYR A 4 0.71 -1.40 6.56
CA TYR A 4 0.32 -2.52 5.73
C TYR A 4 1.38 -2.76 4.68
N ILE A 5 1.74 -4.02 4.46
CA ILE A 5 2.77 -4.40 3.50
C ILE A 5 2.20 -5.36 2.47
N TYR A 6 2.49 -5.08 1.20
CA TYR A 6 2.27 -5.98 0.09
C TYR A 6 3.56 -6.13 -0.72
N ASN A 7 4.05 -7.37 -0.85
CA ASN A 7 5.21 -7.67 -1.68
C ASN A 7 4.72 -8.02 -3.09
N SER A 8 4.96 -7.12 -4.03
CA SER A 8 4.68 -7.34 -5.45
C SER A 8 5.93 -7.84 -6.19
N GLU A 9 5.77 -8.22 -7.46
CA GLU A 9 6.90 -8.65 -8.31
C GLU A 9 7.89 -7.52 -8.63
N ILE A 10 7.45 -6.25 -8.56
CA ILE A 10 8.26 -5.08 -8.91
C ILE A 10 8.79 -4.31 -7.69
N GLY A 11 8.29 -4.62 -6.49
CA GLY A 11 8.67 -3.88 -5.29
C GLY A 11 7.76 -4.11 -4.10
N ARG A 12 8.20 -3.59 -2.95
CA ARG A 12 7.42 -3.63 -1.71
C ARG A 12 6.52 -2.41 -1.62
N PHE A 13 5.22 -2.61 -1.72
CA PHE A 13 4.24 -1.59 -1.40
C PHE A 13 4.00 -1.51 0.09
N GLU A 14 3.85 -0.28 0.57
CA GLU A 14 3.63 0.01 1.97
C GLU A 14 2.59 1.10 2.13
N ILE A 15 1.61 0.85 2.98
CA ILE A 15 0.67 1.87 3.42
C ILE A 15 1.04 2.22 4.85
N ARG A 16 1.59 3.41 5.05
CA ARG A 16 2.10 3.87 6.34
C ARG A 16 1.13 4.88 6.94
N GLN A 17 0.61 4.60 8.13
CA GLN A 17 -0.18 5.58 8.87
C GLN A 17 0.74 6.64 9.49
N ILE A 18 0.61 7.88 9.04
CA ILE A 18 1.47 8.98 9.50
C ILE A 18 0.78 9.82 10.58
N GLU A 19 -0.54 9.94 10.49
CA GLU A 19 -1.38 10.61 11.49
C GLU A 19 -2.71 9.87 11.68
N HIS A 20 -3.56 10.34 12.61
CA HIS A 20 -4.83 9.71 12.96
C HIS A 20 -5.76 9.41 11.76
N LYS A 21 -5.62 10.14 10.65
CA LYS A 21 -6.48 10.02 9.46
C LYS A 21 -5.72 10.14 8.14
N ARG A 22 -4.41 9.88 8.16
CA ARG A 22 -3.57 10.06 6.97
C ARG A 22 -2.66 8.87 6.76
N TYR A 23 -2.74 8.32 5.56
CA TYR A 23 -2.02 7.14 5.13
C TYR A 23 -1.29 7.45 3.84
N ASP A 24 0.02 7.24 3.81
CA ASP A 24 0.78 7.40 2.58
C ASP A 24 1.05 6.04 1.96
N LEU A 25 0.88 5.96 0.64
CA LEU A 25 1.28 4.82 -0.17
C LEU A 25 2.71 5.03 -0.63
N TRP A 26 3.54 4.03 -0.38
CA TRP A 26 4.93 3.98 -0.79
C TRP A 26 5.18 2.72 -1.60
N ILE A 27 6.13 2.79 -2.53
CA ILE A 27 6.77 1.61 -3.11
C ILE A 27 8.27 1.75 -2.93
N ASN A 28 8.90 0.77 -2.28
CA ASN A 28 10.31 0.82 -1.91
C ASN A 28 10.64 2.09 -1.08
N GLU A 29 11.24 3.12 -1.69
CA GLU A 29 11.58 4.41 -1.05
C GLU A 29 10.84 5.61 -1.69
N GLU A 30 9.93 5.35 -2.65
CA GLU A 30 9.19 6.39 -3.38
C GLU A 30 7.77 6.53 -2.81
N MET A 31 7.38 7.77 -2.48
CA MET A 31 6.02 8.09 -2.07
C MET A 31 5.17 8.32 -3.31
N LEU A 32 4.11 7.51 -3.44
CA LEU A 32 3.21 7.56 -4.59
C LEU A 32 2.04 8.50 -4.33
N GLY A 33 1.49 8.49 -3.12
CA GLY A 33 0.30 9.27 -2.80
C GLY A 33 -0.04 9.29 -1.33
N SER A 34 -1.01 10.13 -0.99
CA SER A 34 -1.49 10.33 0.37
C SER A 34 -3.02 10.25 0.40
N TYR A 35 -3.53 9.47 1.34
CA TYR A 35 -4.90 8.99 1.38
C TYR A 35 -5.54 9.22 2.75
N GLU A 36 -6.86 9.37 2.76
CA GLU A 36 -7.65 9.51 3.98
C GLU A 36 -7.85 8.17 4.72
N SER A 37 -7.64 7.04 4.04
CA SER A 37 -7.73 5.69 4.60
C SER A 37 -6.78 4.72 3.89
N ALA A 38 -6.40 3.64 4.58
CA ALA A 38 -5.54 2.61 4.01
C ALA A 38 -6.24 1.83 2.89
N GLU A 39 -7.57 1.69 2.97
CA GLU A 39 -8.40 1.02 1.97
C GLU A 39 -8.34 1.74 0.63
N ARG A 40 -8.38 3.09 0.62
CA ARG A 40 -8.26 3.86 -0.64
C ARG A 40 -6.88 3.70 -1.28
N ALA A 41 -5.83 3.65 -0.47
CA ALA A 41 -4.48 3.39 -0.97
C ALA A 41 -4.37 1.97 -1.58
N ALA A 42 -4.93 0.96 -0.91
CA ALA A 42 -4.96 -0.40 -1.43
C ALA A 42 -5.83 -0.55 -2.69
N GLU A 43 -6.93 0.20 -2.78
CA GLU A 43 -7.81 0.23 -3.96
C GLU A 43 -7.09 0.77 -5.20
N ASP A 44 -6.26 1.80 -5.07
CA ASP A 44 -5.45 2.32 -6.18
C ASP A 44 -4.42 1.29 -6.66
N VAL A 45 -3.79 0.54 -5.73
CA VAL A 45 -2.89 -0.57 -6.07
C VAL A 45 -3.66 -1.68 -6.81
N ALA A 46 -4.83 -2.08 -6.32
CA ALA A 46 -5.67 -3.10 -6.95
C ALA A 46 -6.14 -2.70 -8.36
N ASN A 47 -6.42 -1.42 -8.58
CA ASN A 47 -6.92 -0.90 -9.84
C ASN A 47 -5.81 -0.49 -10.83
N PHE A 48 -4.54 -0.62 -10.44
CA PHE A 48 -3.39 -0.18 -11.22
C PHE A 48 -3.48 1.32 -11.57
N ASN A 49 -3.73 2.12 -10.54
CA ASN A 49 -3.87 3.58 -10.61
C ASN A 49 -3.07 4.23 -9.49
N THR A 50 -1.77 3.92 -9.43
CA THR A 50 -0.89 4.31 -8.32
C THR A 50 0.01 5.50 -8.65
N ASP A 51 -0.09 6.04 -9.87
CA ASP A 51 0.86 6.98 -10.47
C ASP A 51 2.29 6.40 -10.65
N TYR A 52 2.52 5.14 -10.27
CA TYR A 52 3.76 4.42 -10.54
C TYR A 52 3.65 3.67 -11.86
N ILE A 53 4.21 4.25 -12.92
CA ILE A 53 4.10 3.78 -14.30
C ILE A 53 4.45 2.29 -14.46
N GLU A 54 5.44 1.77 -13.74
CA GLU A 54 5.86 0.37 -13.86
C GLU A 54 4.79 -0.58 -13.27
N TRP A 55 4.12 -0.18 -12.19
CA TRP A 55 2.98 -0.93 -11.66
C TRP A 55 1.81 -0.82 -12.62
N ASP A 56 1.41 0.40 -12.96
CA ASP A 56 0.15 0.65 -13.67
C ASP A 56 0.11 0.01 -15.08
N LYS A 57 1.28 -0.23 -15.69
CA LYS A 57 1.41 -0.94 -16.97
C LYS A 57 1.17 -2.44 -16.89
N LEU A 58 1.34 -3.07 -15.73
CA LEU A 58 1.14 -4.51 -15.52
C LEU A 58 -0.34 -4.88 -15.39
N LYS A 59 -1.24 -3.92 -15.60
CA LYS A 59 -2.68 -4.12 -15.62
C LYS A 59 -3.06 -5.19 -16.64
N ASN A 60 -3.70 -6.26 -16.16
CA ASN A 60 -4.04 -7.49 -16.89
C ASN A 60 -2.89 -8.46 -17.19
N GLU A 61 -1.67 -8.19 -16.73
CA GLU A 61 -0.53 -9.12 -16.83
C GLU A 61 -0.35 -9.95 -15.57
N LEU A 62 -0.73 -9.42 -14.41
CA LEU A 62 -0.62 -10.11 -13.12
C LEU A 62 -1.97 -10.71 -12.68
N GLU A 63 -1.98 -12.02 -12.38
CA GLU A 63 -3.18 -12.73 -11.88
C GLU A 63 -3.31 -12.69 -10.35
N ASN A 64 -2.21 -12.47 -9.61
CA ASN A 64 -2.15 -12.57 -8.15
C ASN A 64 -1.92 -11.21 -7.47
N VAL A 65 -2.70 -10.20 -7.85
CA VAL A 65 -2.69 -8.88 -7.21
C VAL A 65 -3.74 -8.79 -6.10
N PRO A 66 -3.51 -7.99 -5.05
CA PRO A 66 -4.50 -7.76 -4.02
C PRO A 66 -5.69 -7.01 -4.62
N THR A 67 -6.90 -7.47 -4.31
CA THR A 67 -8.16 -6.79 -4.63
C THR A 67 -8.56 -5.77 -3.57
N ASP A 68 -8.08 -5.94 -2.33
CA ASP A 68 -8.36 -5.06 -1.22
C ASP A 68 -7.29 -5.15 -0.11
N LEU A 69 -7.45 -4.33 0.92
CA LEU A 69 -6.52 -4.22 2.05
C LEU A 69 -6.41 -5.51 2.90
N SER A 70 -7.42 -6.39 2.90
CA SER A 70 -7.40 -7.61 3.74
C SER A 70 -6.34 -8.62 3.30
N GLN A 71 -5.87 -8.52 2.06
CA GLN A 71 -4.80 -9.35 1.50
C GLN A 71 -3.40 -8.79 1.81
N TRP A 72 -3.31 -7.63 2.45
CA TRP A 72 -2.05 -7.03 2.89
C TRP A 72 -1.68 -7.53 4.29
N ALA A 73 -0.38 -7.60 4.56
CA ALA A 73 0.10 -7.92 5.90
C ALA A 73 -0.03 -6.67 6.80
N GLU A 74 -0.97 -6.69 7.75
CA GLU A 74 -1.08 -5.64 8.78
C GLU A 74 0.02 -5.83 9.83
N ILE A 75 0.87 -4.81 9.97
CA ILE A 75 1.85 -4.67 11.05
C ILE A 75 1.32 -3.62 12.00
N LYS A 76 1.00 -4.06 13.21
CA LYS A 76 0.71 -3.17 14.33
C LYS A 76 2.03 -2.97 15.06
N GLU A 77 2.58 -1.76 15.00
CA GLU A 77 3.56 -1.37 16.00
C GLU A 77 2.82 -1.25 17.33
N GLU A 78 2.92 -2.28 18.16
CA GLU A 78 2.70 -2.14 19.59
C GLU A 78 3.78 -1.18 20.09
N SER A 79 3.38 0.04 20.46
CA SER A 79 4.27 0.93 21.20
C SER A 79 4.92 0.13 22.32
N PRO A 80 6.25 0.18 22.51
CA PRO A 80 6.85 -0.46 23.67
C PRO A 80 6.15 0.09 24.90
N GLN A 81 5.49 -0.78 25.67
CA GLN A 81 4.97 -0.42 26.99
C GLN A 81 6.19 -0.05 27.83
N LEU A 82 6.42 1.25 27.99
CA LEU A 82 7.35 1.83 28.95
C LEU A 82 6.59 2.22 30.21
#